data_AF-A0A0B7MRX8-F1
#
_entry.id   AF-A0A0B7MRX8-F1
#
_cell.length_a   1.000
_cell.length_b   1.000
_cell.length_c   1.000
_cell.angle_alpha   90.00
_cell.angle_beta   90.00
_cell.angle_gamma   90.00
#
_symmetry.space_group_name_H-M   'P 1'
#
loop_
_entity.id
_entity.type
_entity.pdbx_description
1 polymer ?
#
loop_
_entity_poly.entity_id
_entity_poly.type
_entity_poly.pdbx_seq_one_letter_code
_entity_poly.pdbx_strand_id
1 'polypeptide(L)'
;MTFIVDFILFAQTTQHPIRLVVQDYAGLSTDPKDIEDFIEYLPSIHSVVVYNGHHFTTFSRKELMQGSGTQEFKCRTAPVERSQL
;
A
#
# COMPACT_ATOMS: atom_id res chain seq x y z
N MET A 1 -4.60 -1.44 -20.03
CA MET A 1 -5.29 -0.57 -19.03
C MET A 1 -6.46 -1.29 -18.33
N THR A 2 -6.64 -2.62 -18.51
CA THR A 2 -7.81 -3.37 -18.01
C THR A 2 -7.59 -3.98 -16.62
N PHE A 3 -6.37 -4.46 -16.32
CA PHE A 3 -6.06 -5.21 -15.10
C PHE A 3 -6.34 -4.48 -13.78
N ILE A 4 -6.14 -3.15 -13.71
CA ILE A 4 -6.42 -2.36 -12.50
C ILE A 4 -7.93 -2.21 -12.28
N VAL A 5 -8.70 -2.02 -13.35
CA VAL A 5 -10.15 -1.86 -13.27
C VAL A 5 -10.81 -3.17 -12.83
N ASP A 6 -10.34 -4.30 -13.36
CA ASP A 6 -10.83 -5.62 -12.98
C ASP A 6 -10.55 -5.93 -11.50
N PHE A 7 -9.35 -5.58 -11.00
CA PHE A 7 -9.02 -5.73 -9.59
C PHE A 7 -9.91 -4.88 -8.69
N ILE A 8 -10.13 -3.61 -9.03
CA ILE A 8 -11.00 -2.70 -8.25
C ILE A 8 -12.42 -3.27 -8.19
N LEU A 9 -12.96 -3.72 -9.33
CA LEU A 9 -14.29 -4.31 -9.38
C LEU A 9 -14.38 -5.58 -8.52
N PHE A 10 -13.38 -6.46 -8.59
CA PHE A 10 -13.32 -7.64 -7.73
C PHE A 10 -13.27 -7.27 -6.25
N ALA A 11 -12.39 -6.33 -5.87
CA ALA A 11 -12.25 -5.88 -4.49
C ALA A 11 -13.52 -5.23 -3.95
N GLN A 12 -14.30 -4.55 -4.78
CA GLN A 12 -15.57 -3.95 -4.37
C GLN A 12 -16.69 -4.97 -4.16
N THR A 13 -16.68 -6.06 -4.92
CA THR A 13 -17.80 -7.01 -4.98
C THR A 13 -17.58 -8.28 -4.17
N THR A 14 -16.32 -8.63 -3.88
CA THR A 14 -16.00 -9.83 -3.13
C THR A 14 -16.44 -9.72 -1.67
N GLN A 15 -16.94 -10.84 -1.12
CA GLN A 15 -17.20 -10.99 0.32
C GLN A 15 -16.00 -11.58 1.07
N HIS A 16 -14.97 -12.02 0.33
CA HIS A 16 -13.78 -12.60 0.92
C HIS A 16 -12.76 -11.52 1.28
N PRO A 17 -12.16 -11.59 2.48
CA PRO A 17 -11.13 -10.64 2.88
C PRO A 17 -9.90 -10.77 1.98
N ILE A 18 -9.42 -9.64 1.48
CA ILE A 18 -8.23 -9.52 0.65
C ILE A 18 -7.03 -9.13 1.53
N ARG A 19 -5.92 -9.85 1.33
CA ARG A 19 -4.57 -9.40 1.69
C ARG A 19 -3.88 -8.92 0.44
N LEU A 20 -3.68 -7.61 0.33
CA LEU A 20 -2.99 -7.02 -0.81
C LEU A 20 -1.48 -7.12 -0.58
N VAL A 21 -0.73 -7.64 -1.55
CA VAL A 21 0.73 -7.68 -1.50
C VAL A 21 1.27 -6.74 -2.56
N VAL A 22 2.12 -5.79 -2.16
CA VAL A 22 2.70 -4.78 -3.05
C VAL A 22 4.22 -4.88 -3.05
N GLN A 23 4.80 -4.63 -4.22
CA GLN A 23 6.24 -4.65 -4.42
C GLN A 23 6.78 -3.25 -4.13
N ASP A 24 7.46 -3.11 -3.00
CA ASP A 24 7.92 -1.85 -2.41
C ASP A 24 6.77 -0.86 -2.11
N TYR A 25 7.05 0.16 -1.30
CA TYR A 25 6.08 1.18 -0.91
C TYR A 25 5.61 2.01 -2.12
N ALA A 26 6.56 2.38 -3.00
CA ALA A 26 6.27 3.13 -4.22
C ALA A 26 5.45 2.34 -5.26
N GLY A 27 5.32 1.02 -5.11
CA GLY A 27 4.52 0.19 -6.00
C GLY A 27 3.01 0.36 -5.82
N LEU A 28 2.57 1.02 -4.75
CA LEU A 28 1.15 1.32 -4.49
C LEU A 28 0.86 2.83 -4.63
N SER A 29 1.40 3.64 -3.72
CA SER A 29 1.48 5.10 -3.82
C SER A 29 2.56 5.61 -2.87
N THR A 30 3.10 6.78 -3.18
CA THR A 30 4.04 7.51 -2.32
C THR A 30 3.36 8.58 -1.46
N ASP A 31 2.06 8.84 -1.68
CA ASP A 31 1.25 9.73 -0.86
C ASP A 31 0.48 8.91 0.18
N PRO A 32 0.71 9.10 1.49
CA PRO A 32 -0.06 8.44 2.53
C PRO A 32 -1.57 8.61 2.38
N LYS A 33 -2.02 9.76 1.88
CA LYS A 33 -3.44 10.04 1.72
C LYS A 33 -4.08 9.16 0.65
N ASP A 34 -3.37 8.89 -0.44
CA ASP A 34 -3.84 7.94 -1.45
C ASP A 34 -4.03 6.54 -0.85
N ILE A 35 -3.16 6.12 0.07
CA ILE A 35 -3.27 4.83 0.75
C ILE A 35 -4.49 4.82 1.67
N GLU A 36 -4.74 5.90 2.40
CA GLU A 36 -5.93 6.05 3.26
C GLU A 36 -7.20 5.97 2.41
N ASP A 37 -7.31 6.81 1.39
CA ASP A 37 -8.46 6.87 0.48
C ASP A 37 -8.69 5.53 -0.23
N PHE A 38 -7.61 4.86 -0.67
CA PHE A 38 -7.68 3.55 -1.33
C PHE A 38 -8.19 2.44 -0.40
N ILE A 39 -7.70 2.41 0.84
CA ILE A 39 -8.15 1.44 1.83
C ILE A 39 -9.59 1.73 2.24
N GLU A 40 -9.96 2.99 2.42
CA GLU A 40 -11.35 3.38 2.70
C GLU A 40 -12.28 2.94 1.57
N TYR A 41 -11.90 3.20 0.32
CA TYR A 41 -12.67 2.86 -0.88
C TYR A 41 -12.88 1.35 -1.08
N LEU A 42 -11.94 0.51 -0.62
CA LEU A 42 -11.98 -0.94 -0.79
C LEU A 42 -12.07 -1.66 0.58
N PRO A 43 -13.29 -1.83 1.14
CA PRO A 43 -13.48 -2.42 2.47
C PRO A 43 -13.04 -3.87 2.58
N SER A 44 -12.99 -4.61 1.47
CA SER A 44 -12.50 -5.98 1.42
C SER A 44 -11.01 -6.11 1.70
N ILE A 45 -10.21 -5.03 1.57
CA ILE A 45 -8.79 -5.06 1.91
C ILE A 45 -8.63 -4.97 3.44
N HIS A 46 -8.21 -6.08 4.02
CA HIS A 46 -8.01 -6.22 5.48
C HIS A 46 -6.55 -6.03 5.91
N SER A 47 -5.61 -6.23 4.97
CA SER A 47 -4.19 -6.03 5.23
C SER A 47 -3.44 -5.71 3.95
N VAL A 48 -2.39 -4.91 4.07
CA VAL A 48 -1.41 -4.63 3.02
C VAL A 48 -0.06 -5.18 3.48
N VAL A 49 0.57 -5.98 2.63
CA VAL A 49 1.92 -6.48 2.83
C VAL A 49 2.84 -5.80 1.83
N VAL A 50 3.83 -5.08 2.32
CA VAL A 50 4.86 -4.46 1.50
C VAL A 50 6.08 -5.36 1.50
N TYR A 51 6.48 -5.81 0.31
CA TYR A 51 7.72 -6.54 0.12
C TYR A 51 8.83 -5.58 -0.34
N ASN A 52 9.83 -5.35 0.50
CA ASN A 52 10.96 -4.47 0.22
C ASN A 52 12.25 -5.27 -0.01
N GLY A 53 12.26 -6.13 -1.03
CA GLY A 53 13.41 -6.90 -1.52
C GLY A 53 13.90 -8.05 -0.61
N HIS A 54 13.88 -7.87 0.70
CA HIS A 54 14.36 -8.87 1.68
C HIS A 54 13.44 -8.99 2.90
N HIS A 55 12.54 -8.02 3.11
CA HIS A 55 11.65 -7.98 4.27
C HIS A 55 10.20 -7.80 3.82
N PHE A 56 9.29 -8.37 4.62
CA PHE A 56 7.86 -8.15 4.50
C PHE A 56 7.38 -7.33 5.69
N THR A 57 6.78 -6.18 5.42
CA THR A 57 6.07 -5.39 6.43
C THR A 57 4.58 -5.57 6.21
N THR A 58 3.85 -5.96 7.24
CA THR A 58 2.39 -6.13 7.17
C THR A 58 1.71 -5.02 7.94
N PHE A 59 0.77 -4.34 7.29
CA PHE A 59 -0.11 -3.35 7.90
C PHE A 59 -1.54 -3.88 7.90
N SER A 60 -2.19 -3.85 9.05
CA SER A 60 -3.62 -4.08 9.14
C SER A 60 -4.40 -2.88 8.61
N ARG A 61 -5.64 -3.11 8.16
CA ARG A 61 -6.56 -2.04 7.78
C ARG A 61 -6.68 -0.98 8.87
N LYS A 62 -6.73 -1.39 10.14
CA LYS A 62 -6.85 -0.47 11.27
C LYS A 62 -5.64 0.46 11.38
N GLU A 63 -4.43 -0.06 11.23
CA GLU A 63 -3.19 0.74 11.26
C GLU A 63 -3.12 1.71 10.08
N LEU A 64 -3.58 1.29 8.91
CA LEU A 64 -3.63 2.16 7.73
C LEU A 64 -4.68 3.27 7.90
N MET A 65 -5.85 2.96 8.44
CA MET A 65 -6.92 3.95 8.65
C MET A 65 -6.64 4.92 9.80
N GLN A 66 -5.78 4.53 10.75
CA GLN A 66 -5.32 5.40 11.83
C GLN A 66 -4.11 6.25 11.44
N GLY A 67 -3.60 6.09 10.21
CA GLY A 67 -2.47 6.84 9.68
C GLY A 67 -1.10 6.41 10.21
N SER A 68 -1.02 5.47 11.17
CA SER A 68 0.25 5.01 11.73
C SER A 68 1.05 4.17 10.72
N GLY A 69 0.38 3.37 9.91
CA GLY A 69 1.01 2.57 8.86
C GLY A 69 1.27 3.34 7.56
N THR A 70 0.52 4.42 7.28
CA THR A 70 0.57 5.11 5.98
C THR A 70 1.78 6.03 5.86
N GLN A 71 2.37 6.47 6.97
CA GLN A 71 3.60 7.28 6.94
C GLN A 71 4.81 6.52 6.37
N GLU A 72 4.84 5.19 6.43
CA GLU A 72 5.89 4.37 5.81
C GLU A 72 5.86 4.46 4.27
N PHE A 73 4.71 4.83 3.70
CA PHE A 73 4.56 5.03 2.25
C PHE A 73 5.09 6.39 1.77
N LYS A 74 5.46 7.32 2.68
CA LYS A 74 6.23 8.50 2.29
C LYS A 74 7.63 8.10 1.86
N CYS A 75 7.78 7.78 0.58
CA CYS A 75 9.09 7.63 -0.03
C CYS A 75 9.87 8.95 0.07
N ARG A 76 11.19 8.86 0.32
CA ARG A 76 12.06 10.01 0.56
C ARG A 76 12.04 10.97 -0.64
N THR A 77 11.86 12.26 -0.37
CA THR A 77 11.86 13.35 -1.36
C THR A 77 13.24 13.72 -1.91
N ALA A 78 14.31 13.32 -1.22
CA ALA A 78 15.68 13.64 -1.64
C ALA A 78 16.50 12.37 -1.92
N PRO A 79 17.31 12.35 -2.99
CA PRO A 79 18.38 11.37 -3.14
C PRO A 79 19.30 11.45 -1.92
N VAL A 80 19.55 10.32 -1.26
CA VAL A 80 20.64 10.23 -0.28
C VAL A 80 21.92 10.10 -1.10
N GLU A 81 22.90 10.99 -0.90
CA GLU A 81 24.23 10.78 -1.48
C GLU A 81 24.78 9.43 -0.98
N ARG A 82 24.83 8.45 -1.87
CA ARG A 82 25.28 7.08 -1.55
C ARG A 82 26.79 6.91 -1.70
N SER A 83 27.54 7.97 -1.96
CA SER A 83 28.99 7.95 -2.00
C SER A 83 29.55 9.28 -1.53
N GLN A 84 30.27 9.24 -0.42
CA GLN A 84 31.39 10.13 -0.18
C GLN A 84 32.63 9.33 -0.63
N LEU A 85 32.98 9.46 -1.90
CA LEU A 85 34.30 9.08 -2.40
C LEU A 85 35.09 10.36 -2.62
#